data_AF-A0A1V5DTF7-F1
#
_entry.id   AF-A0A1V5DTF7-F1
#
_cell.length_a   1.000
_cell.length_b   1.000
_cell.length_c   1.000
_cell.angle_alpha   90.00
_cell.angle_beta   90.00
_cell.angle_gamma   90.00
#
_symmetry.space_group_name_H-M   'P 1'
#
loop_
_entity.id
_entity.type
_entity.pdbx_description
1 polymer ?
#
loop_
_entity_poly.entity_id
_entity_poly.type
_entity_poly.pdbx_seq_one_letter_code
_entity_poly.pdbx_strand_id
1 'polypeptide(L)'
;MTPEGQFSGSFTILPIVMALFGGLGSTWGPVIGAAILTIVAEALKLRIPYGYLLVYGIIMVVAILWFPGGIMGLIKKIQEKIRN
;
A
#
# COMPACT_ATOMS: atom_id res chain seq x y z
N MET A 1 -18.42 7.83 -14.64
CA MET A 1 -17.72 6.55 -14.39
C MET A 1 -18.42 5.51 -15.27
N THR A 2 -17.81 5.09 -16.38
CA THR A 2 -18.40 4.05 -17.24
C THR A 2 -18.00 2.67 -16.71
N PRO A 3 -18.87 1.64 -16.80
CA PRO A 3 -18.57 0.29 -16.30
C PRO A 3 -17.25 -0.28 -16.85
N GLU A 4 -16.95 0.00 -18.12
CA GLU A 4 -15.73 -0.44 -18.81
C GLU A 4 -14.44 0.06 -18.15
N GLY A 5 -14.47 1.26 -17.55
CA GLY A 5 -13.31 1.80 -16.82
C GLY A 5 -12.98 1.04 -15.53
N GLN A 6 -14.00 0.47 -14.88
CA GLN A 6 -13.85 -0.26 -13.60
C GLN A 6 -13.34 -1.69 -13.77
N PHE A 7 -13.54 -2.31 -14.95
CA PHE A 7 -13.03 -3.65 -15.27
C PHE A 7 -11.71 -3.63 -16.04
N SER A 8 -11.13 -2.44 -16.28
CA SER A 8 -9.78 -2.34 -16.85
C SER A 8 -8.76 -2.97 -15.89
N GLY A 9 -7.74 -3.65 -16.43
CA GLY A 9 -6.71 -4.31 -15.62
C GLY A 9 -6.02 -3.36 -14.61
N SER A 10 -5.94 -2.07 -14.94
CA SER A 10 -5.41 -1.04 -14.04
C SER A 10 -6.26 -0.86 -12.77
N PHE A 11 -7.58 -1.04 -12.85
CA PHE A 11 -8.50 -0.85 -11.73
C PHE A 11 -8.55 -2.07 -10.80
N THR A 12 -8.33 -3.28 -11.33
CA THR A 12 -8.36 -4.53 -10.53
C THR A 12 -7.07 -4.79 -9.77
N ILE A 13 -5.93 -4.24 -10.22
CA ILE A 13 -4.64 -4.37 -9.55
C ILE A 13 -4.57 -3.53 -8.26
N LEU A 14 -5.21 -2.35 -8.25
CA LEU A 14 -5.19 -1.42 -7.11
C LEU A 14 -5.67 -2.06 -5.79
N PRO A 15 -6.85 -2.72 -5.73
CA PRO A 15 -7.31 -3.41 -4.52
C PRO A 15 -6.37 -4.52 -4.05
N ILE A 16 -5.81 -5.29 -4.99
CA ILE A 16 -4.87 -6.39 -4.68
C ILE A 16 -3.62 -5.83 -4.03
N VAL A 17 -3.09 -4.75 -4.61
CA VAL A 17 -1.91 -4.05 -4.11
C VAL A 17 -2.17 -3.47 -2.71
N MET A 18 -3.32 -2.85 -2.49
CA MET A 18 -3.70 -2.32 -1.16
C MET A 18 -3.82 -3.43 -0.12
N ALA A 19 -4.39 -4.59 -0.48
CA ALA A 19 -4.53 -5.74 0.41
C ALA A 19 -3.17 -6.37 0.76
N LEU A 20 -2.29 -6.53 -0.24
CA LEU A 20 -0.93 -7.04 -0.05
C LEU A 20 -0.11 -6.12 0.85
N PHE A 21 -0.22 -4.81 0.65
CA PHE A 21 0.51 -3.82 1.45
C PHE A 21 -0.01 -3.69 2.88
N GLY A 22 -1.32 -3.81 3.06
CA GLY A 22 -1.99 -3.78 4.36
C GLY A 22 -1.77 -5.03 5.20
N GLY A 23 -1.65 -6.19 4.54
CA GLY A 23 -1.46 -7.51 5.14
C GLY A 23 -2.66 -8.44 4.92
N LEU A 24 -2.41 -9.65 4.43
CA LEU A 24 -3.41 -10.64 3.98
C LEU A 24 -4.19 -11.38 5.10
N GLY A 25 -4.29 -10.84 6.32
CA GLY A 25 -4.88 -11.55 7.47
C GLY A 25 -5.75 -10.70 8.40
N SER A 26 -6.06 -9.45 8.02
CA SER A 26 -6.81 -8.52 8.86
C SER A 26 -7.74 -7.66 8.01
N THR A 27 -8.99 -7.49 8.43
CA THR A 27 -9.95 -6.57 7.79
C THR A 27 -9.48 -5.11 7.88
N TRP A 28 -8.69 -4.77 8.90
CA TRP A 28 -8.14 -3.43 9.10
C TRP A 28 -6.85 -3.17 8.34
N GLY A 29 -6.13 -4.22 7.94
CA GLY A 29 -4.89 -4.12 7.17
C GLY A 29 -5.08 -3.34 5.86
N PRO A 30 -6.03 -3.72 4.99
CA PRO A 30 -6.30 -3.00 3.74
C PRO A 30 -6.70 -1.53 3.93
N VAL A 31 -7.47 -1.22 4.97
CA VAL A 31 -7.90 0.17 5.26
C VAL A 31 -6.69 1.04 5.63
N ILE A 32 -5.85 0.56 6.53
CA ILE A 32 -4.63 1.27 6.96
C ILE A 32 -3.63 1.34 5.80
N GLY A 33 -3.48 0.26 5.03
CA GLY A 33 -2.64 0.20 3.84
C GLY A 33 -3.07 1.23 2.79
N ALA A 34 -4.36 1.30 2.48
CA ALA A 34 -4.91 2.29 1.55
C ALA A 34 -4.67 3.73 2.04
N ALA A 35 -4.88 4.01 3.34
CA ALA A 35 -4.64 5.34 3.91
C ALA A 35 -3.17 5.77 3.79
N ILE A 36 -2.23 4.90 4.19
CA ILE A 36 -0.80 5.19 4.14
C ILE A 36 -0.34 5.37 2.69
N LEU A 37 -0.71 4.45 1.79
CA LEU A 37 -0.32 4.50 0.40
C LEU A 37 -0.85 5.76 -0.30
N THR A 38 -2.08 6.17 0.03
CA THR A 38 -2.66 7.40 -0.51
C THR A 38 -1.88 8.64 -0.04
N ILE A 39 -1.57 8.74 1.24
CA ILE A 39 -0.78 9.86 1.79
C ILE A 39 0.61 9.92 1.14
N VAL A 40 1.27 8.77 0.98
CA VAL A 40 2.57 8.68 0.31
C VAL A 40 2.45 9.13 -1.15
N ALA A 41 1.45 8.63 -1.89
CA ALA A 41 1.23 9.01 -3.27
C ALA A 41 0.99 10.52 -3.44
N GLU A 42 0.17 11.12 -2.58
CA GLU A 42 -0.09 12.57 -2.59
C GLU A 42 1.15 13.38 -2.25
N ALA A 43 1.90 12.99 -1.21
CA ALA A 43 3.13 13.66 -0.82
C ALA A 43 4.18 13.60 -1.95
N LEU A 44 4.35 12.44 -2.59
CA LEU A 44 5.24 12.28 -3.73
C LEU A 44 4.78 13.12 -4.93
N LYS A 45 3.48 13.19 -5.19
CA LYS A 45 2.90 14.00 -6.27
C LYS A 45 3.17 15.49 -6.07
N LEU A 46 3.13 15.97 -4.82
CA LEU A 46 3.45 17.35 -4.47
C LEU A 46 4.94 17.68 -4.58
N ARG A 47 5.83 16.71 -4.33
CA ARG A 47 7.29 16.92 -4.34
C ARG A 47 7.94 16.66 -5.69
N ILE A 48 7.49 15.63 -6.42
CA ILE A 48 8.09 15.16 -7.68
C ILE A 48 6.98 14.92 -8.72
N PRO A 49 6.33 15.98 -9.24
CA PRO A 49 5.13 15.86 -10.07
C PRO A 49 5.31 14.98 -11.31
N TYR A 50 6.51 15.01 -11.91
CA TYR A 50 6.82 14.27 -13.14
C TYR A 50 7.33 12.85 -12.90
N GLY A 51 7.77 12.52 -11.68
CA GLY A 51 8.44 11.25 -11.35
C GLY A 51 7.76 10.44 -10.25
N TYR A 52 6.66 10.95 -9.66
CA TYR A 52 6.05 10.36 -8.48
C TYR A 52 5.65 8.89 -8.68
N LEU A 53 5.13 8.52 -9.86
CA LEU A 53 4.72 7.13 -10.15
C LEU A 53 5.90 6.16 -10.15
N LEU A 54 7.06 6.59 -10.63
CA LEU A 54 8.25 5.74 -10.71
C LEU A 54 8.84 5.51 -9.32
N VAL A 55 8.94 6.58 -8.53
CA VAL A 55 9.38 6.52 -7.12
C VAL A 55 8.38 5.70 -6.29
N TYR A 56 7.08 5.94 -6.50
CA TYR A 56 6.03 5.18 -5.83
C TYR A 56 6.12 3.69 -6.16
N GLY A 57 6.30 3.31 -7.42
CA GLY A 57 6.48 1.92 -7.83
C GLY A 57 7.68 1.25 -7.16
N ILE A 58 8.82 1.94 -7.03
CA ILE A 58 10.01 1.42 -6.34
C ILE A 58 9.71 1.19 -4.85
N ILE A 59 9.09 2.17 -4.18
CA ILE A 59 8.68 2.05 -2.77
C ILE A 59 7.78 0.84 -2.59
N MET A 60 6.81 0.65 -3.50
CA MET A 60 5.89 -0.47 -3.47
C MET A 60 6.61 -1.81 -3.57
N VAL A 61 7.52 -1.97 -4.53
CA VAL A 61 8.29 -3.21 -4.71
C VAL A 61 9.13 -3.51 -3.47
N VAL A 62 9.87 -2.52 -2.95
CA VAL A 62 10.72 -2.70 -1.77
C VAL A 62 9.89 -3.12 -0.56
N ALA A 63 8.76 -2.45 -0.33
CA ALA A 63 7.92 -2.74 0.82
C ALA A 63 7.22 -4.12 0.72
N ILE A 64 6.79 -4.54 -0.47
CA ILE A 64 6.25 -5.91 -0.67
C ILE A 64 7.33 -6.96 -0.41
N LEU A 65 8.56 -6.74 -0.88
CA LEU A 65 9.67 -7.68 -0.72
C LEU A 65 10.17 -7.79 0.73
N TRP A 66 10.28 -6.68 1.45
CA TRP A 66 10.84 -6.65 2.80
C TRP A 66 9.79 -6.79 3.91
N PHE A 67 8.53 -6.46 3.62
CA PHE A 67 7.42 -6.54 4.57
C PHE A 67 6.26 -7.37 4.00
N PRO A 68 6.45 -8.70 3.78
CA PRO A 68 5.41 -9.57 3.22
C PRO A 68 4.17 -9.71 4.12
N GLY A 69 4.30 -9.38 5.42
CA GLY A 69 3.17 -9.30 6.36
C GLY A 69 2.41 -7.97 6.31
N GLY A 70 2.81 -7.06 5.42
CA GLY A 70 2.28 -5.70 5.32
C GLY A 70 2.56 -4.85 6.56
N ILE A 71 1.91 -3.68 6.61
CA ILE A 71 1.99 -2.75 7.74
C ILE A 71 1.52 -3.41 9.04
N MET A 72 0.49 -4.26 8.98
CA MET A 72 -0.05 -4.94 10.16
C MET A 72 0.96 -5.91 10.80
N GLY A 73 1.77 -6.59 9.98
CA GLY A 73 2.86 -7.45 10.46
C GLY A 73 3.95 -6.67 11.19
N LEU A 74 4.28 -5.46 10.72
CA LEU A 74 5.21 -4.53 11.36
C LEU A 74 4.68 -4.05 12.72
N ILE A 75 3.41 -3.62 12.78
CA ILE A 75 2.78 -3.15 14.01
C ILE A 75 2.77 -4.26 15.06
N LYS A 76 2.40 -5.49 14.68
CA LYS A 76 2.38 -6.63 15.60
C LYS A 76 3.78 -6.91 16.18
N LYS A 77 4.81 -6.85 15.35
CA LYS A 77 6.22 -7.06 15.76
C LYS A 77 6.70 -5.96 16.73
N ILE A 78 6.29 -4.71 16.52
CA ILE A 78 6.58 -3.59 17.42
C ILE A 78 5.85 -3.75 18.75
N GLN A 79 4.56 -4.13 18.72
CA GLN A 79 3.77 -4.38 19.93
C GLN A 79 4.35 -5.52 20.77
N GLU A 80 4.78 -6.61 20.13
CA GLU A 80 5.45 -7.73 20.81
C GLU A 80 6.78 -7.31 21.44
N LYS A 81 7.53 -6.40 20.78
CA LYS A 81 8.79 -5.86 21.32
C LYS A 81 8.59 -4.89 22.48
N ILE A 82 7.50 -4.12 22.51
CA ILE A 82 7.18 -3.18 23.60
C ILE A 82 6.61 -3.90 24.84
N ARG A 83 5.99 -5.07 24.65
CA ARG A 83 5.40 -5.87 25.73
C ARG A 83 6.44 -6.73 26.49
N ASN A 84 7.64 -6.90 25.93
CA ASN A 84 8.77 -7.57 26.57
C ASN A 84 9.73 -6.55 27.19
#